data_AF-A0A9P0K7E5-F1
#
_entry.id   AF-A0A9P0K7E5-F1
#
_cell.length_a   1.000
_cell.length_b   1.000
_cell.length_c   1.000
_cell.angle_alpha   90.00
_cell.angle_beta   90.00
_cell.angle_gamma   90.00
#
_symmetry.space_group_name_H-M   'P 1'
#
loop_
_entity.id
_entity.type
_entity.pdbx_description
1 polymer ?
#
loop_
_entity_poly.entity_id
_entity_poly.type
_entity_poly.pdbx_seq_one_letter_code
_entity_poly.pdbx_strand_id
1 'polypeptide(L)'
;MDSLLGYYSEKFASIEGNIFEIFSQFYNLDLSPIDSWLESHFINIIEKDDKTSTHYRKEGNKCYARKDLVKSLKYYTKSVCNATPGNREYALALANRSAVILEMGAYENCLRDIEHCLKADYPNELKPKIHFRKAECYLASNQKEYFEKCVAELDDLLGTNAQIENKDKYVARLNNLKKGKMKNKIPEVSQEHPIELPTFSEGENINFAYASSKIRISYEKSKGRHVIASKKIHKGELLFIEKAFIFAPVFKEDKCFYPFKCYNCLNDVISSIPCKSCTLCIYCSEKCLASSWNECHRWECVGMKGSIWYDLGIAFPAFKAVLKGVKSGFKTIKGDHSEDLKKFGDKQDNYPYFNRLISHIYKTKNAAPYVVMAAVVVTYLKKHTNFFPWFLKQKNCPKSNMVDLVNYTGGLITKHIAQLTTNSSIIEHWTYSSTDLLFPDILVNVACGMFPSVSIMNHSCRPNVTNL
;
A
#
# COMPACT_ATOMS: atom_id res chain seq x y z
N MET A 1 5.86 -4.55 22.41
CA MET A 1 4.67 -5.42 22.36
C MET A 1 4.74 -6.60 23.33
N ASP A 2 5.82 -7.38 23.35
CA ASP A 2 5.90 -8.62 24.16
C ASP A 2 5.66 -8.43 25.66
N SER A 3 6.19 -7.35 26.25
CA SER A 3 5.92 -7.02 27.66
C SER A 3 4.44 -6.74 27.93
N LEU A 4 3.74 -6.09 26.99
CA LEU A 4 2.30 -5.81 27.09
C LEU A 4 1.50 -7.11 26.98
N LEU A 5 1.88 -7.99 26.06
CA LEU A 5 1.28 -9.32 25.91
C LEU A 5 1.49 -10.17 27.16
N GLY A 6 2.70 -10.19 27.73
CA GLY A 6 3.01 -10.90 28.97
C GLY A 6 2.12 -10.42 30.13
N TYR A 7 2.06 -9.10 30.35
CA TYR A 7 1.27 -8.49 31.42
C TYR A 7 -0.21 -8.92 31.39
N TYR A 8 -0.83 -8.91 30.21
CA TYR A 8 -2.25 -9.25 30.08
C TYR A 8 -2.50 -10.76 29.98
N SER A 9 -1.58 -11.54 29.41
CA SER A 9 -1.75 -12.99 29.30
C SER A 9 -1.78 -13.67 30.68
N GLU A 10 -1.03 -13.14 31.65
CA GLU A 10 -1.07 -13.62 33.04
C GLU A 10 -2.39 -13.28 33.76
N LYS A 11 -3.04 -12.17 33.36
CA LYS A 11 -4.26 -11.66 33.99
C LYS A 11 -5.55 -12.09 33.29
N PHE A 12 -5.43 -12.58 32.05
CA PHE A 12 -6.55 -12.95 31.18
C PHE A 12 -6.29 -14.32 30.54
N ALA A 13 -6.51 -15.39 31.33
CA ALA A 13 -6.05 -16.74 31.02
C ALA A 13 -7.03 -17.60 30.19
N SER A 14 -8.32 -17.23 30.09
CA SER A 14 -9.33 -18.05 29.36
C SER A 14 -10.21 -17.22 28.44
N ILE A 15 -10.60 -17.85 27.32
CA ILE A 15 -11.46 -17.29 26.26
C ILE A 15 -12.64 -18.24 26.14
N GLU A 16 -13.55 -18.14 27.09
CA GLU A 16 -14.79 -18.90 27.10
C GLU A 16 -15.94 -17.93 26.81
N GLY A 17 -16.70 -18.21 25.75
CA GLY A 17 -17.87 -17.41 25.38
C GLY A 17 -17.70 -16.60 24.08
N ASN A 18 -18.59 -15.64 23.87
CA ASN A 18 -18.63 -14.85 22.65
C ASN A 18 -17.43 -13.88 22.60
N ILE A 19 -16.74 -13.79 21.45
CA ILE A 19 -15.54 -12.95 21.34
C ILE A 19 -15.83 -11.45 21.56
N PHE A 20 -17.04 -11.00 21.24
CA PHE A 20 -17.46 -9.62 21.46
C PHE A 20 -17.64 -9.31 22.95
N GLU A 21 -18.18 -10.25 23.71
CA GLU A 21 -18.32 -10.14 25.17
C GLU A 21 -16.95 -10.19 25.84
N ILE A 22 -16.11 -11.14 25.41
CA ILE A 22 -14.72 -11.28 25.87
C ILE A 22 -13.93 -9.99 25.64
N PHE A 23 -14.01 -9.42 24.44
CA PHE A 23 -13.38 -8.13 24.16
C PHE A 23 -13.92 -7.04 25.10
N SER A 24 -15.24 -6.96 25.27
CA SER A 24 -15.86 -5.95 26.14
C SER A 24 -15.44 -6.11 27.61
N GLN A 25 -15.31 -7.34 28.11
CA GLN A 25 -14.83 -7.62 29.47
C GLN A 25 -13.38 -7.17 29.62
N PHE A 26 -12.52 -7.54 28.66
CA PHE A 26 -11.12 -7.10 28.64
C PHE A 26 -11.00 -5.58 28.58
N TYR A 27 -11.78 -4.91 27.72
CA TYR A 27 -11.70 -3.47 27.51
C TYR A 27 -12.23 -2.65 28.71
N ASN A 28 -12.93 -3.30 29.64
CA ASN A 28 -13.34 -2.71 30.92
C ASN A 28 -12.29 -2.88 32.03
N LEU A 29 -11.20 -3.62 31.80
CA LEU A 29 -10.07 -3.71 32.73
C LEU A 29 -9.25 -2.42 32.74
N ASP A 30 -8.25 -2.35 33.62
CA ASP A 30 -7.27 -1.28 33.58
C ASP A 30 -6.47 -1.30 32.26
N LEU A 31 -6.65 -0.24 31.46
CA LEU A 31 -5.97 -0.03 30.18
C LEU A 31 -4.73 0.86 30.32
N SER A 32 -4.31 1.23 31.55
CA SER A 32 -3.11 2.04 31.78
C SER A 32 -1.83 1.48 31.13
N PRO A 33 -1.61 0.15 31.05
CA PRO A 33 -0.48 -0.40 30.29
C PRO A 33 -0.58 -0.17 28.77
N ILE A 34 -1.77 -0.26 28.19
CA ILE A 34 -2.00 0.04 26.76
C ILE A 34 -1.77 1.52 26.50
N ASP A 35 -2.26 2.38 27.39
CA ASP A 35 -2.09 3.82 27.31
C ASP A 35 -0.61 4.21 27.37
N SER A 36 0.12 3.69 28.35
CA SER A 36 1.57 3.90 28.48
C SER A 36 2.33 3.37 27.26
N TRP A 37 1.93 2.21 26.72
CA TRP A 37 2.53 1.68 25.49
C TRP A 37 2.31 2.64 24.32
N LEU A 38 1.07 3.09 24.07
CA LEU A 38 0.78 4.06 23.01
C LEU A 38 1.55 5.37 23.20
N GLU A 39 1.56 5.93 24.41
CA GLU A 39 2.29 7.15 24.74
C GLU A 39 3.78 7.02 24.40
N SER A 40 4.42 5.89 24.72
CA SER A 40 5.84 5.65 24.38
C SER A 40 6.12 5.73 22.87
N HIS A 41 5.16 5.31 22.04
CA HIS A 41 5.25 5.38 20.58
C HIS A 41 5.00 6.79 20.04
N PHE A 42 4.16 7.59 20.71
CA PHE A 42 3.80 8.93 20.27
C PHE A 42 4.71 10.04 20.84
N ILE A 43 5.53 9.76 21.85
CA ILE A 43 6.60 10.66 22.31
C ILE A 43 7.63 10.89 21.19
N ASN A 44 8.03 9.83 20.50
CA ASN A 44 9.02 9.87 19.42
C ASN A 44 8.35 9.72 18.05
N ILE A 45 7.30 10.50 17.81
CA ILE A 45 6.58 10.46 16.54
C ILE A 45 7.51 10.84 15.37
N ILE A 46 7.51 10.03 14.32
CA ILE A 46 8.31 10.29 13.12
C ILE A 46 7.61 11.35 12.28
N GLU A 47 8.19 12.54 12.27
CA GLU A 47 7.79 13.64 11.40
C GLU A 47 8.65 13.70 10.15
N LYS A 48 8.13 14.40 9.13
CA LYS A 48 8.96 14.87 8.02
C LYS A 48 9.96 15.89 8.56
N ASP A 49 11.21 15.73 8.18
CA ASP A 49 12.32 16.57 8.60
C ASP A 49 13.24 16.86 7.41
N ASP A 50 13.37 18.14 7.09
CA ASP A 50 14.16 18.61 5.97
C ASP A 50 15.67 18.35 6.15
N LYS A 51 16.16 18.24 7.39
CA LYS A 51 17.54 17.82 7.66
C LYS A 51 17.75 16.36 7.26
N THR A 52 16.82 15.49 7.65
CA THR A 52 16.79 14.08 7.25
C THR A 52 16.63 13.93 5.74
N SER A 53 15.78 14.74 5.10
CA SER A 53 15.69 14.80 3.64
C SER A 53 17.04 15.14 3.00
N THR A 54 17.69 16.20 3.49
CA THR A 54 19.01 16.63 3.01
C THR A 54 20.06 15.55 3.18
N HIS A 55 20.05 14.84 4.30
CA HIS A 55 20.95 13.70 4.53
C HIS A 55 20.76 12.61 3.46
N TYR A 56 19.52 12.16 3.25
CA TYR A 56 19.24 11.16 2.22
C TYR A 56 19.57 11.63 0.81
N ARG A 57 19.35 12.91 0.50
CA ARG A 57 19.75 13.52 -0.78
C ARG A 57 21.27 13.45 -0.98
N LYS A 58 22.06 13.73 0.07
CA LYS A 58 23.53 13.60 0.02
C LYS A 58 23.97 12.15 -0.18
N GLU A 59 23.34 11.17 0.47
CA GLU A 59 23.62 9.75 0.22
C GLU A 59 23.23 9.32 -1.20
N GLY A 60 22.11 9.84 -1.73
CA GLY A 60 21.70 9.65 -3.12
C GLY A 60 22.73 10.19 -4.11
N ASN A 61 23.31 11.37 -3.84
CA ASN A 61 24.38 11.98 -4.64
C ASN A 61 25.64 11.08 -4.67
N LYS A 62 26.03 10.51 -3.53
CA LYS A 62 27.18 9.58 -3.46
C LYS A 62 26.95 8.34 -4.32
N CYS A 63 25.75 7.76 -4.29
CA CYS A 63 25.40 6.60 -5.11
C CYS A 63 25.35 6.96 -6.60
N TYR A 64 24.79 8.13 -6.92
CA TYR A 64 24.72 8.65 -8.29
C TYR A 64 26.11 8.85 -8.90
N ALA A 65 27.04 9.41 -8.14
CA ALA A 65 28.43 9.59 -8.58
C ALA A 65 29.14 8.26 -8.88
N ARG A 66 28.75 7.17 -8.20
CA ARG A 66 29.24 5.80 -8.44
C ARG A 66 28.47 5.04 -9.53
N LYS A 67 27.49 5.68 -10.19
CA LYS A 67 26.59 5.06 -11.18
C LYS A 67 25.73 3.90 -10.63
N ASP A 68 25.54 3.83 -9.31
CA ASP A 68 24.57 2.94 -8.70
C ASP A 68 23.17 3.58 -8.74
N LEU A 69 22.51 3.46 -9.90
CA LEU A 69 21.23 4.13 -10.17
C LEU A 69 20.11 3.63 -9.25
N VAL A 70 20.06 2.33 -8.95
CA VAL A 70 19.01 1.74 -8.10
C VAL A 70 19.12 2.25 -6.67
N LYS A 71 20.32 2.26 -6.07
CA LYS A 71 20.49 2.83 -4.72
C LYS A 71 20.29 4.33 -4.72
N SER A 72 20.72 5.03 -5.77
CA SER A 72 20.51 6.48 -5.90
C SER A 72 19.01 6.82 -5.92
N LEU A 73 18.21 6.11 -6.72
CA LEU A 73 16.75 6.25 -6.77
C LEU A 73 16.13 5.98 -5.40
N LYS A 74 16.55 4.90 -4.72
CA LYS A 74 16.09 4.58 -3.36
C LYS A 74 16.32 5.74 -2.38
N TYR A 75 17.53 6.29 -2.35
CA TYR A 75 17.89 7.38 -1.43
C TYR A 75 17.18 8.70 -1.77
N TYR A 76 17.06 9.05 -3.05
CA TYR A 76 16.27 10.22 -3.42
C TYR A 76 14.78 10.06 -3.12
N THR A 77 14.20 8.86 -3.30
CA THR A 77 12.82 8.60 -2.85
C THR A 77 12.69 8.76 -1.33
N LYS A 78 13.66 8.26 -0.53
CA LYS A 78 13.68 8.53 0.92
C LYS A 78 13.76 10.03 1.23
N SER A 79 14.58 10.79 0.49
CA SER A 79 14.66 12.25 0.63
C SER A 79 13.30 12.92 0.35
N VAL A 80 12.65 12.60 -0.77
CA VAL A 80 11.31 13.09 -1.12
C VAL A 80 10.27 12.74 -0.04
N CYS A 81 10.33 11.55 0.54
CA CYS A 81 9.42 11.11 1.60
C CYS A 81 9.62 11.82 2.95
N ASN A 82 10.82 12.33 3.22
CA ASN A 82 11.14 13.03 4.47
C ASN A 82 11.04 14.56 4.36
N ALA A 83 11.05 15.12 3.15
CA ALA A 83 10.94 16.57 2.98
C ALA A 83 9.53 17.09 3.28
N THR A 84 9.45 18.32 3.78
CA THR A 84 8.20 19.05 3.95
C THR A 84 7.55 19.29 2.57
N PRO A 85 6.29 18.86 2.33
CA PRO A 85 5.71 18.93 0.99
C PRO A 85 5.69 20.35 0.41
N GLY A 86 6.16 20.50 -0.82
CA GLY A 86 6.14 21.76 -1.55
C GLY A 86 7.27 22.74 -1.22
N ASN A 87 8.10 22.48 -0.21
CA ASN A 87 9.21 23.36 0.14
C ASN A 87 10.43 23.18 -0.79
N ARG A 88 11.49 23.94 -0.49
CA ARG A 88 12.77 23.88 -1.19
C ARG A 88 13.43 22.51 -1.17
N GLU A 89 13.55 21.85 -0.01
CA GLU A 89 14.22 20.53 0.05
C GLU A 89 13.43 19.44 -0.68
N TYR A 90 12.10 19.51 -0.68
CA TYR A 90 11.22 18.65 -1.47
C TYR A 90 11.46 18.85 -2.96
N ALA A 91 11.52 20.11 -3.41
CA ALA A 91 11.80 20.45 -4.80
C ALA A 91 13.21 19.97 -5.23
N LEU A 92 14.23 20.17 -4.39
CA LEU A 92 15.59 19.71 -4.63
C LEU A 92 15.68 18.18 -4.70
N ALA A 93 14.96 17.47 -3.83
CA ALA A 93 14.91 16.01 -3.82
C ALA A 93 14.29 15.46 -5.12
N LEU A 94 13.17 16.03 -5.58
CA LEU A 94 12.55 15.69 -6.87
C LEU A 94 13.47 16.02 -8.06
N ALA A 95 14.16 17.16 -8.02
CA ALA A 95 15.14 17.52 -9.05
C ALA A 95 16.33 16.55 -9.07
N ASN A 96 16.77 16.00 -7.94
CA ASN A 96 17.80 14.97 -7.94
C ASN A 96 17.26 13.61 -8.40
N ARG A 97 16.05 13.23 -7.97
CA ARG A 97 15.41 11.97 -8.36
C ARG A 97 15.17 11.89 -9.87
N SER A 98 14.63 12.94 -10.48
CA SER A 98 14.45 13.03 -11.94
C SER A 98 15.76 12.86 -12.72
N ALA A 99 16.92 13.21 -12.14
CA ALA A 99 18.22 13.00 -12.80
C ALA A 99 18.52 11.53 -13.02
N VAL A 100 18.30 10.72 -11.97
CA VAL A 100 18.49 9.27 -12.03
C VAL A 100 17.47 8.64 -12.96
N ILE A 101 16.22 9.07 -12.88
CA ILE A 101 15.13 8.53 -13.72
C ILE A 101 15.40 8.80 -15.21
N LEU A 102 15.95 9.98 -15.56
CA LEU A 102 16.41 10.25 -16.92
C LEU A 102 17.51 9.27 -17.34
N GLU A 103 18.54 9.05 -16.51
CA GLU A 103 19.62 8.12 -16.81
C GLU A 103 19.13 6.67 -16.96
N MET A 104 18.07 6.30 -16.25
CA MET A 104 17.40 5.00 -16.38
C MET A 104 16.51 4.90 -17.64
N GLY A 105 16.37 5.96 -18.44
CA GLY A 105 15.55 5.97 -19.66
C GLY A 105 14.04 6.04 -19.41
N ALA A 106 13.60 6.26 -18.17
CA ALA A 106 12.18 6.30 -17.82
C ALA A 106 11.58 7.71 -17.98
N TYR A 107 11.53 8.20 -19.22
CA TYR A 107 11.26 9.61 -19.57
C TYR A 107 9.95 10.17 -19.00
N GLU A 108 8.84 9.41 -19.08
CA GLU A 108 7.54 9.84 -18.53
C GLU A 108 7.54 9.95 -17.00
N ASN A 109 8.31 9.11 -16.31
CA ASN A 109 8.50 9.22 -14.86
C ASN A 109 9.36 10.45 -14.52
N CYS A 110 10.36 10.77 -15.35
CA CYS A 110 11.20 11.94 -15.16
C CYS A 110 10.40 13.24 -15.34
N LEU A 111 9.53 13.29 -16.37
CA LEU A 111 8.65 14.43 -16.61
C LEU A 111 7.68 14.66 -15.43
N ARG A 112 7.12 13.59 -14.85
CA ARG A 112 6.28 13.68 -13.65
C ARG A 112 7.01 14.31 -12.46
N ASP A 113 8.24 13.87 -12.17
CA ASP A 113 9.04 14.47 -11.09
C ASP A 113 9.35 15.94 -11.35
N ILE A 114 9.66 16.31 -12.60
CA ILE A 114 9.91 17.70 -13.00
C ILE A 114 8.65 18.56 -12.81
N GLU A 115 7.48 18.05 -13.18
CA GLU A 115 6.22 18.77 -13.00
C GLU A 115 5.94 19.04 -11.51
N HIS A 116 6.10 18.03 -10.65
CA HIS A 116 5.96 18.22 -9.21
C HIS A 116 7.03 19.15 -8.62
N CYS A 117 8.26 19.10 -9.14
CA CYS A 117 9.36 19.98 -8.75
C CYS A 117 9.04 21.45 -9.08
N LEU A 118 8.52 21.73 -10.27
CA LEU A 118 8.15 23.08 -10.71
C LEU A 118 6.94 23.66 -9.97
N LYS A 119 6.07 22.81 -9.41
CA LYS A 119 4.96 23.23 -8.53
C LYS A 119 5.40 23.51 -7.09
N ALA A 120 6.61 23.12 -6.72
CA ALA A 120 7.19 23.35 -5.39
C ALA A 120 8.13 24.57 -5.41
N ASP A 121 8.71 24.91 -4.26
CA ASP A 121 9.65 26.02 -4.09
C ASP A 121 11.05 25.70 -4.66
N TYR A 122 11.13 25.42 -5.97
CA TYR A 122 12.39 25.15 -6.65
C TYR A 122 13.14 26.45 -6.96
N PRO A 123 14.43 26.58 -6.56
CA PRO A 123 15.19 27.81 -6.75
C PRO A 123 15.29 28.25 -8.22
N ASN A 124 15.02 29.53 -8.49
CA ASN A 124 14.95 30.09 -9.84
C ASN A 124 16.27 29.94 -10.61
N GLU A 125 17.40 30.11 -9.92
CA GLU A 125 18.75 29.97 -10.46
C GLU A 125 19.07 28.52 -10.90
N LEU A 126 18.34 27.53 -10.38
CA LEU A 126 18.52 26.12 -10.72
C LEU A 126 17.54 25.63 -11.80
N LYS A 127 16.48 26.38 -12.11
CA LYS A 127 15.45 26.03 -13.13
C LYS A 127 16.02 25.58 -14.48
N PRO A 128 17.12 26.16 -15.02
CA PRO A 128 17.70 25.67 -16.26
C PRO A 128 17.98 24.16 -16.24
N LYS A 129 18.48 23.62 -15.11
CA LYS A 129 18.85 22.20 -14.99
C LYS A 129 17.67 21.25 -15.25
N ILE A 130 16.50 21.55 -14.69
CA ILE A 130 15.30 20.72 -14.84
C ILE A 130 14.63 20.93 -16.20
N HIS A 131 14.65 22.14 -16.74
CA HIS A 131 14.11 22.39 -18.09
C HIS A 131 14.97 21.73 -19.18
N PHE A 132 16.30 21.71 -19.05
CA PHE A 132 17.15 20.91 -19.94
C PHE A 132 16.78 19.43 -19.91
N ARG A 133 16.56 18.89 -18.71
CA ARG A 133 16.14 17.50 -18.52
C ARG A 133 14.77 17.23 -19.15
N LYS A 134 13.82 18.15 -18.96
CA LYS A 134 12.48 18.11 -19.56
C LYS A 134 12.56 18.05 -21.10
N ALA A 135 13.40 18.89 -21.69
CA ALA A 135 13.63 18.89 -23.13
C ALA A 135 14.34 17.61 -23.61
N GLU A 136 15.30 17.07 -22.86
CA GLU A 136 15.93 15.77 -23.16
C GLU A 136 14.91 14.62 -23.14
N CYS A 137 13.98 14.60 -22.17
CA CYS A 137 12.88 13.64 -22.15
C CYS A 137 12.00 13.74 -23.39
N TYR A 138 11.58 14.95 -23.79
CA TYR A 138 10.75 15.14 -24.99
C TYR A 138 11.48 14.77 -26.27
N LEU A 139 12.78 15.07 -26.37
CA LEU A 139 13.61 14.70 -27.49
C LEU A 139 13.73 13.17 -27.61
N ALA A 140 13.99 12.48 -26.48
CA ALA A 140 14.12 11.03 -26.43
C ALA A 140 12.79 10.29 -26.66
N SER A 141 11.68 10.90 -26.25
CA SER A 141 10.32 10.38 -26.41
C SER A 141 9.63 10.88 -27.69
N ASN A 142 10.37 11.47 -28.63
CA ASN A 142 9.87 11.96 -29.93
C ASN A 142 8.65 12.91 -29.85
N GLN A 143 8.54 13.68 -28.76
CA GLN A 143 7.45 14.63 -28.50
C GLN A 143 7.81 16.02 -29.02
N LYS A 144 7.73 16.22 -30.34
CA LYS A 144 8.30 17.39 -31.02
C LYS A 144 7.70 18.73 -30.55
N GLU A 145 6.38 18.83 -30.46
CA GLU A 145 5.69 20.06 -30.04
C GLU A 145 6.10 20.47 -28.62
N TYR A 146 6.10 19.51 -27.69
CA TYR A 146 6.50 19.76 -26.30
C TYR A 146 7.98 20.10 -26.18
N PHE A 147 8.84 19.51 -27.01
CA PHE A 147 10.26 19.86 -27.09
C PHE A 147 10.46 21.32 -27.54
N GLU A 148 9.84 21.72 -28.64
CA GLU A 148 9.95 23.09 -29.19
C GLU A 148 9.47 24.13 -28.18
N LYS A 149 8.33 23.86 -27.53
CA LYS A 149 7.83 24.71 -26.44
C LYS A 149 8.81 24.80 -25.27
N CYS A 150 9.38 23.68 -24.84
CA CYS A 150 10.34 23.65 -23.74
C CYS A 150 11.64 24.39 -24.07
N VAL A 151 12.08 24.36 -25.33
CA VAL A 151 13.25 25.10 -25.82
C VAL A 151 12.97 26.61 -25.79
N ALA A 152 11.79 27.04 -26.22
CA ALA A 152 11.39 28.45 -26.13
C ALA A 152 11.31 28.94 -24.67
N GLU A 153 10.73 28.14 -23.77
CA GLU A 153 10.72 28.40 -22.32
C GLU A 153 12.15 28.53 -21.76
N LEU A 154 13.10 27.72 -22.24
CA LEU A 154 14.51 27.78 -21.85
C LEU A 154 15.22 29.04 -22.35
N ASP A 155 15.01 29.43 -23.61
CA ASP A 155 15.57 30.65 -24.18
C ASP A 155 15.11 31.88 -23.38
N ASP A 156 13.81 31.98 -23.07
CA ASP A 156 13.24 33.07 -22.28
C ASP A 156 13.79 33.10 -20.85
N LEU A 157 13.81 31.94 -20.17
CA LEU A 157 14.35 31.81 -18.82
C LEU A 157 15.81 32.25 -18.74
N LEU A 158 16.63 31.82 -19.71
CA LEU A 158 18.03 32.23 -19.77
C LEU A 158 18.13 33.72 -20.09
N GLY A 159 17.29 34.29 -20.95
CA GLY A 159 17.26 35.70 -21.29
C GLY A 159 16.95 36.61 -20.09
N THR A 160 15.94 36.25 -19.30
CA THR A 160 15.31 37.15 -18.30
C THR A 160 15.86 36.99 -16.89
N ASN A 161 16.36 35.82 -16.49
CA ASN A 161 16.75 35.57 -15.11
C ASN A 161 18.23 35.87 -14.84
N ALA A 162 18.49 37.02 -14.20
CA ALA A 162 19.83 37.49 -13.85
C ALA A 162 20.54 36.67 -12.75
N GLN A 163 19.82 35.84 -11.99
CA GLN A 163 20.39 35.03 -10.89
C GLN A 163 21.06 33.73 -11.38
N ILE A 164 20.97 33.41 -12.67
CA ILE A 164 21.54 32.18 -13.23
C ILE A 164 23.05 32.33 -13.39
N GLU A 165 23.81 31.63 -12.55
CA GLU A 165 25.26 31.50 -12.71
C GLU A 165 25.62 30.67 -13.94
N ASN A 166 26.77 30.96 -14.56
CA ASN A 166 27.30 30.23 -15.73
C ASN A 166 26.35 30.21 -16.94
N LYS A 167 25.66 31.32 -17.20
CA LYS A 167 24.69 31.47 -18.30
C LYS A 167 25.24 31.05 -19.66
N ASP A 168 26.49 31.40 -19.98
CA ASP A 168 27.14 31.03 -21.25
C ASP A 168 27.20 29.51 -21.48
N LYS A 169 27.45 28.73 -20.42
CA LYS A 169 27.46 27.26 -20.49
C LYS A 169 26.08 26.71 -20.82
N TYR A 170 25.03 27.30 -20.26
CA TYR A 170 23.65 26.91 -20.57
C TYR A 170 23.26 27.32 -21.99
N VAL A 171 23.64 28.51 -22.46
CA VAL A 171 23.39 28.94 -23.85
C VAL A 171 24.08 28.01 -24.84
N ALA A 172 25.34 27.63 -24.60
CA ALA A 172 26.06 26.65 -25.42
C ALA A 172 25.35 25.28 -25.42
N ARG A 173 24.88 24.82 -24.26
CA ARG A 173 24.11 23.56 -24.14
C ARG A 173 22.79 23.64 -24.90
N LEU A 174 22.08 24.77 -24.85
CA LEU A 174 20.81 24.98 -25.57
C LEU A 174 21.01 24.94 -27.08
N ASN A 175 22.06 25.60 -27.58
CA ASN A 175 22.41 25.56 -29.00
C ASN A 175 22.75 24.14 -29.48
N ASN A 176 23.41 23.34 -28.65
CA ASN A 176 23.64 21.92 -28.96
C ASN A 176 22.34 21.11 -28.92
N LEU A 177 21.44 21.39 -27.97
CA LEU A 177 20.15 20.71 -27.87
C LEU A 177 19.26 21.00 -29.09
N LYS A 178 19.24 22.24 -29.58
CA LYS A 178 18.54 22.66 -30.83
C LYS A 178 19.04 21.91 -32.08
N LYS A 179 20.32 21.50 -32.09
CA LYS A 179 20.91 20.69 -33.18
C LYS A 179 20.60 19.20 -33.03
N GLY A 180 20.08 18.77 -31.88
CA GLY A 180 19.71 17.39 -31.61
C GLY A 180 18.66 16.90 -32.60
N LYS A 181 18.95 15.82 -33.32
CA LYS A 181 17.97 15.18 -34.20
C LYS A 181 17.11 14.22 -33.41
N MET A 182 15.79 14.31 -33.57
CA MET A 182 14.89 13.27 -33.13
C MET A 182 15.20 11.97 -33.86
N LYS A 183 15.22 10.85 -33.13
CA LYS A 183 15.38 9.54 -33.76
C LYS A 183 14.06 9.20 -34.46
N ASN A 184 14.10 8.77 -35.72
CA ASN A 184 12.92 8.28 -36.47
C ASN A 184 12.29 7.00 -35.90
N LYS A 185 12.78 6.49 -34.77
CA LYS A 185 12.08 5.44 -34.04
C LYS A 185 10.93 6.11 -33.30
N ILE A 186 9.72 5.75 -33.69
CA ILE A 186 8.55 5.89 -32.83
C ILE A 186 8.99 5.28 -31.49
N PRO A 187 9.06 6.07 -30.41
CA PRO A 187 9.25 5.48 -29.10
C PRO A 187 8.08 4.52 -28.94
N GLU A 188 8.35 3.28 -28.57
CA GLU A 188 7.35 2.55 -27.78
C GLU A 188 7.11 3.44 -26.57
N VAL A 189 6.10 4.30 -26.68
CA VAL A 189 5.52 4.97 -25.54
C VAL A 189 5.28 3.79 -24.61
N SER A 190 5.96 3.77 -23.46
CA SER A 190 5.55 2.92 -22.35
C SER A 190 4.21 3.47 -21.89
N GLN A 191 3.19 3.35 -22.74
CA GLN A 191 1.82 3.37 -22.32
C GLN A 191 1.81 2.29 -21.26
N GLU A 192 1.36 2.64 -20.07
CA GLU A 192 0.93 1.64 -19.11
C GLU A 192 -0.16 0.86 -19.85
N HIS A 193 0.23 -0.16 -20.62
CA HIS A 193 -0.70 -1.09 -21.22
C HIS A 193 -1.41 -1.68 -20.02
N PRO A 194 -2.72 -1.42 -19.86
CA PRO A 194 -3.45 -2.00 -18.75
C PRO A 194 -3.22 -3.50 -18.86
N ILE A 195 -2.67 -4.09 -17.79
CA ILE A 195 -2.42 -5.52 -17.75
C ILE A 195 -3.77 -6.17 -18.03
N GLU A 196 -3.91 -6.78 -19.20
CA GLU A 196 -5.13 -7.50 -19.54
C GLU A 196 -5.24 -8.66 -18.56
N LEU A 197 -6.28 -8.63 -17.75
CA LEU A 197 -6.56 -9.72 -16.84
C LEU A 197 -6.87 -10.97 -17.67
N PRO A 198 -6.37 -12.15 -17.25
CA PRO A 198 -6.70 -13.38 -17.94
C PRO A 198 -8.21 -13.64 -17.86
N THR A 199 -8.73 -14.47 -18.77
CA THR A 199 -10.15 -14.82 -18.83
C THR A 199 -10.37 -16.30 -18.52
N PHE A 200 -11.56 -16.64 -18.04
CA PHE A 200 -11.95 -18.04 -17.86
C PHE A 200 -12.30 -18.67 -19.19
N SER A 201 -11.79 -19.88 -19.45
CA SER A 201 -12.08 -20.64 -20.67
C SER A 201 -13.58 -20.93 -20.87
N GLU A 202 -14.31 -21.17 -19.78
CA GLU A 202 -15.75 -21.48 -19.77
C GLU A 202 -16.57 -20.48 -18.93
N GLY A 203 -16.06 -19.26 -18.76
CA GLY A 203 -16.72 -18.22 -17.98
C GLY A 203 -16.65 -18.39 -16.46
N GLU A 204 -17.14 -17.38 -15.75
CA GLU A 204 -17.18 -17.32 -14.28
C GLU A 204 -18.40 -18.08 -13.74
N ASN A 205 -18.26 -18.67 -12.55
CA ASN A 205 -19.37 -19.30 -11.84
C ASN A 205 -20.34 -18.24 -11.28
N ILE A 206 -21.61 -18.29 -11.69
CA ILE A 206 -22.65 -17.34 -11.25
C ILE A 206 -22.92 -17.35 -9.73
N ASN A 207 -22.67 -18.48 -9.07
CA ASN A 207 -22.90 -18.67 -7.63
C ASN A 207 -21.61 -18.62 -6.82
N PHE A 208 -20.45 -18.50 -7.45
CA PHE A 208 -19.16 -18.40 -6.77
C PHE A 208 -18.32 -17.33 -7.46
N ALA A 209 -18.42 -16.10 -6.96
CA ALA A 209 -17.77 -14.95 -7.56
C ALA A 209 -16.26 -15.18 -7.65
N TYR A 210 -15.66 -14.64 -8.71
CA TYR A 210 -14.23 -14.75 -9.01
C TYR A 210 -13.72 -16.16 -9.31
N ALA A 211 -14.58 -17.18 -9.33
CA ALA A 211 -14.22 -18.56 -9.58
C ALA A 211 -14.63 -19.00 -10.99
N SER A 212 -13.85 -19.91 -11.59
CA SER A 212 -14.20 -20.57 -12.85
C SER A 212 -15.50 -21.39 -12.71
N SER A 213 -16.30 -21.46 -13.77
CA SER A 213 -17.50 -22.32 -13.84
C SER A 213 -17.21 -23.82 -13.64
N LYS A 214 -15.93 -24.22 -13.72
CA LYS A 214 -15.43 -25.58 -13.49
C LYS A 214 -15.26 -25.97 -12.02
N ILE A 215 -15.44 -25.03 -11.09
CA ILE A 215 -15.34 -25.28 -9.66
C ILE A 215 -16.56 -24.73 -8.93
N ARG A 216 -16.91 -25.36 -7.80
CA ARG A 216 -18.00 -24.92 -6.93
C ARG A 216 -17.70 -25.19 -5.46
N ILE A 217 -18.39 -24.48 -4.59
CA ILE A 217 -18.35 -24.75 -3.15
C ILE A 217 -19.21 -25.99 -2.86
N SER A 218 -18.72 -26.81 -1.93
CA SER A 218 -19.37 -27.97 -1.35
C SER A 218 -19.18 -27.95 0.17
N TYR A 219 -19.93 -28.78 0.89
CA TYR A 219 -19.81 -28.92 2.34
C TYR A 219 -19.80 -30.39 2.72
N GLU A 220 -18.86 -30.77 3.57
CA GLU A 220 -18.80 -32.06 4.24
C GLU A 220 -18.51 -31.83 5.72
N LYS A 221 -19.20 -32.51 6.64
CA LYS A 221 -19.03 -32.30 8.09
C LYS A 221 -17.57 -32.45 8.54
N SER A 222 -16.82 -33.36 7.91
CA SER A 222 -15.40 -33.62 8.20
C SER A 222 -14.44 -32.55 7.65
N LYS A 223 -14.81 -31.84 6.57
CA LYS A 223 -13.94 -30.87 5.88
C LYS A 223 -14.41 -29.41 6.02
N GLY A 224 -15.63 -29.18 6.47
CA GLY A 224 -16.32 -27.90 6.36
C GLY A 224 -16.64 -27.53 4.91
N ARG A 225 -16.76 -26.22 4.64
CA ARG A 225 -16.89 -25.67 3.28
C ARG A 225 -15.57 -25.87 2.54
N HIS A 226 -15.62 -26.39 1.32
CA HIS A 226 -14.44 -26.67 0.50
C HIS A 226 -14.79 -26.54 -1.00
N VAL A 227 -13.78 -26.35 -1.83
CA VAL A 227 -13.94 -26.30 -3.30
C VAL A 227 -13.81 -27.70 -3.89
N ILE A 228 -14.71 -28.03 -4.82
CA ILE A 228 -14.62 -29.24 -5.64
C ILE A 228 -14.70 -28.91 -7.13
N ALA A 229 -14.10 -29.76 -7.96
CA ALA A 229 -14.27 -29.69 -9.41
C ALA A 229 -15.70 -30.11 -9.79
N SER A 230 -16.38 -29.31 -10.60
CA SER A 230 -17.66 -29.65 -11.24
C SER A 230 -17.46 -30.20 -12.65
N LYS A 231 -16.27 -29.98 -13.24
CA LYS A 231 -15.87 -30.43 -14.58
C LYS A 231 -14.39 -30.82 -14.61
N LYS A 232 -13.94 -31.39 -15.73
CA LYS A 232 -12.51 -31.69 -15.97
C LYS A 232 -11.70 -30.39 -16.05
N ILE A 233 -10.63 -30.33 -15.27
CA ILE A 233 -9.69 -29.20 -15.21
C ILE A 233 -8.35 -29.69 -15.80
N HIS A 234 -7.86 -29.00 -16.82
CA HIS A 234 -6.56 -29.27 -17.43
C HIS A 234 -5.45 -28.48 -16.72
N LYS A 235 -4.22 -28.99 -16.80
CA LYS A 235 -3.05 -28.31 -16.23
C LYS A 235 -2.89 -26.92 -16.85
N GLY A 236 -2.73 -25.91 -15.99
CA GLY A 236 -2.57 -24.52 -16.40
C GLY A 236 -3.89 -23.75 -16.60
N GLU A 237 -5.05 -24.39 -16.44
CA GLU A 237 -6.33 -23.66 -16.47
C GLU A 237 -6.49 -22.73 -15.27
N LEU A 238 -7.04 -21.55 -15.56
CA LEU A 238 -7.33 -20.52 -14.59
C LEU A 238 -8.57 -20.86 -13.75
N LEU A 239 -8.41 -20.87 -12.43
CA LEU A 239 -9.48 -21.20 -11.49
C LEU A 239 -10.06 -19.99 -10.77
N PHE A 240 -9.25 -18.96 -10.49
CA PHE A 240 -9.70 -17.76 -9.79
C PHE A 240 -9.13 -16.49 -10.41
N ILE A 241 -9.93 -15.42 -10.43
CA ILE A 241 -9.52 -14.04 -10.73
C ILE A 241 -10.14 -13.14 -9.66
N GLU A 242 -9.51 -13.08 -8.49
CA GLU A 242 -10.01 -12.29 -7.36
C GLU A 242 -9.09 -11.11 -7.05
N LYS A 243 -9.66 -9.91 -7.01
CA LYS A 243 -8.96 -8.74 -6.46
C LYS A 243 -8.95 -8.88 -4.93
N ALA A 244 -7.80 -8.62 -4.31
CA ALA A 244 -7.67 -8.63 -2.86
C ALA A 244 -8.76 -7.77 -2.21
N PHE A 245 -9.55 -8.39 -1.34
CA PHE A 245 -10.58 -7.71 -0.55
C PHE A 245 -9.94 -6.62 0.33
N ILE A 246 -8.86 -7.01 1.02
CA ILE A 246 -7.89 -6.12 1.61
C ILE A 246 -6.47 -6.64 1.35
N PHE A 247 -5.51 -5.73 1.45
CA PHE A 247 -4.13 -6.09 1.67
C PHE A 247 -3.45 -5.07 2.58
N ALA A 248 -2.41 -5.49 3.28
CA ALA A 248 -1.51 -4.65 4.06
C ALA A 248 -0.07 -4.90 3.61
N PRO A 249 0.71 -3.86 3.23
CA PRO A 249 2.12 -4.03 2.94
C PRO A 249 2.88 -4.62 4.13
N VAL A 250 3.83 -5.52 3.85
CA VAL A 250 4.68 -6.12 4.88
C VAL A 250 5.82 -5.16 5.21
N PHE A 251 6.02 -4.91 6.50
CA PHE A 251 7.16 -4.13 6.95
C PHE A 251 8.45 -4.95 6.87
N LYS A 252 9.53 -4.27 6.50
CA LYS A 252 10.89 -4.79 6.60
C LYS A 252 11.43 -4.61 8.01
N GLU A 253 12.57 -5.23 8.31
CA GLU A 253 13.28 -5.11 9.59
C GLU A 253 13.60 -3.65 9.96
N ASP A 254 13.85 -2.79 8.96
CA ASP A 254 14.09 -1.34 9.14
C ASP A 254 12.78 -0.54 9.35
N LYS A 255 11.67 -1.20 9.68
CA LYS A 255 10.32 -0.63 9.88
C LYS A 255 9.80 0.15 8.67
N CYS A 256 10.35 -0.09 7.48
CA CYS A 256 9.96 0.56 6.24
C CYS A 256 9.22 -0.40 5.31
N PHE A 257 8.43 0.15 4.38
CA PHE A 257 7.90 -0.61 3.25
C PHE A 257 8.90 -0.63 2.09
N TYR A 258 8.61 -1.44 1.07
CA TYR A 258 9.36 -1.40 -0.19
C TYR A 258 9.20 -0.03 -0.85
N PRO A 259 10.30 0.71 -1.12
CA PRO A 259 10.26 2.11 -1.56
C PRO A 259 9.86 2.29 -3.03
N PHE A 260 9.45 1.21 -3.70
CA PHE A 260 9.06 1.18 -5.10
C PHE A 260 7.66 0.57 -5.30
N LYS A 261 6.89 0.33 -4.23
CA LYS A 261 5.54 -0.22 -4.32
C LYS A 261 4.52 0.83 -3.95
N CYS A 262 3.51 1.01 -4.80
CA CYS A 262 2.39 1.89 -4.49
C CYS A 262 1.63 1.34 -3.28
N TYR A 263 1.45 2.15 -2.25
CA TYR A 263 0.75 1.78 -1.02
C TYR A 263 -0.74 1.41 -1.27
N ASN A 264 -1.35 1.93 -2.35
CA ASN A 264 -2.75 1.69 -2.68
C ASN A 264 -3.00 0.50 -3.62
N CYS A 265 -2.09 0.23 -4.56
CA CYS A 265 -2.31 -0.78 -5.60
C CYS A 265 -1.18 -1.80 -5.78
N LEU A 266 -0.07 -1.67 -5.06
CA LEU A 266 1.13 -2.52 -5.17
C LEU A 266 1.84 -2.50 -6.53
N ASN A 267 1.41 -1.67 -7.49
CA ASN A 267 2.18 -1.45 -8.72
C ASN A 267 3.57 -0.91 -8.40
N ASP A 268 4.53 -1.26 -9.25
CA ASP A 268 5.87 -0.70 -9.21
C ASP A 268 5.84 0.80 -9.52
N VAL A 269 6.65 1.56 -8.78
CA VAL A 269 6.70 3.02 -8.86
C VAL A 269 8.15 3.48 -8.86
N ILE A 270 8.51 4.19 -9.93
CA ILE A 270 9.81 4.86 -10.07
C ILE A 270 9.68 6.32 -9.61
N SER A 271 8.71 7.05 -10.17
CA SER A 271 8.36 8.43 -9.77
C SER A 271 7.16 8.40 -8.83
N SER A 272 7.41 8.41 -7.51
CA SER A 272 6.36 8.25 -6.50
C SER A 272 5.94 9.57 -5.84
N ILE A 273 4.66 9.69 -5.53
CA ILE A 273 4.10 10.80 -4.75
C ILE A 273 4.03 10.36 -3.28
N PRO A 274 4.77 10.99 -2.34
CA PRO A 274 4.73 10.60 -0.94
C PRO A 274 3.44 11.07 -0.26
N CYS A 275 3.08 10.41 0.84
CA CYS A 275 2.10 10.97 1.78
C CYS A 275 2.56 12.36 2.25
N LYS A 276 1.60 13.26 2.45
CA LYS A 276 1.86 14.62 2.95
C LYS A 276 2.22 14.66 4.43
N SER A 277 1.91 13.61 5.20
CA SER A 277 2.14 13.57 6.64
C SER A 277 3.19 12.53 7.03
N CYS A 278 2.94 11.22 6.87
CA CYS A 278 3.93 10.20 7.21
C CYS A 278 5.06 10.11 6.15
N THR A 279 6.16 9.47 6.53
CA THR A 279 7.35 9.26 5.69
C THR A 279 7.39 7.90 5.00
N LEU A 280 6.38 7.05 5.22
CA LEU A 280 6.37 5.63 4.78
C LEU A 280 5.59 5.38 3.49
N CYS A 281 4.42 5.98 3.34
CA CYS A 281 3.49 5.65 2.26
C CYS A 281 3.78 6.46 1.00
N ILE A 282 3.89 5.78 -0.13
CA ILE A 282 4.10 6.37 -1.46
C ILE A 282 3.06 5.87 -2.45
N TYR A 283 2.76 6.66 -3.47
CA TYR A 283 1.69 6.39 -4.43
C TYR A 283 2.18 6.58 -5.87
N CYS A 284 1.65 5.79 -6.81
CA CYS A 284 1.96 5.92 -8.22
C CYS A 284 1.28 7.12 -8.90
N SER A 285 0.21 7.66 -8.30
CA SER A 285 -0.61 8.73 -8.84
C SER A 285 -1.41 9.46 -7.76
N GLU A 286 -1.83 10.68 -8.04
CA GLU A 286 -2.73 11.46 -7.19
C GLU A 286 -4.06 10.72 -6.95
N LYS A 287 -4.54 9.96 -7.95
CA LYS A 287 -5.73 9.09 -7.81
C LYS A 287 -5.52 8.02 -6.74
N CYS A 288 -4.37 7.35 -6.73
CA CYS A 288 -4.05 6.35 -5.71
C CYS A 288 -3.87 6.98 -4.32
N LEU A 289 -3.25 8.15 -4.24
CA LEU A 289 -3.11 8.91 -2.99
C LEU A 289 -4.49 9.26 -2.41
N ALA A 290 -5.38 9.83 -3.24
CA ALA A 290 -6.73 10.22 -2.82
C ALA A 290 -7.61 9.01 -2.45
N SER A 291 -7.60 7.96 -3.27
CA SER A 291 -8.33 6.72 -3.00
C SER A 291 -7.87 6.08 -1.67
N SER A 292 -6.56 5.96 -1.47
CA SER A 292 -6.02 5.40 -0.23
C SER A 292 -6.39 6.25 0.98
N TRP A 293 -6.24 7.58 0.90
CA TRP A 293 -6.59 8.49 1.99
C TRP A 293 -8.06 8.36 2.40
N ASN A 294 -8.97 8.34 1.42
CA ASN A 294 -10.41 8.28 1.67
C ASN A 294 -10.87 6.92 2.19
N GLU A 295 -10.26 5.83 1.72
CA GLU A 295 -10.65 4.47 2.12
C GLU A 295 -10.02 4.03 3.44
N CYS A 296 -8.74 4.33 3.66
CA CYS A 296 -8.01 3.76 4.80
C CYS A 296 -6.95 4.66 5.43
N HIS A 297 -6.06 5.26 4.62
CA HIS A 297 -4.80 5.82 5.11
C HIS A 297 -4.98 6.98 6.09
N ARG A 298 -6.06 7.77 5.99
CA ARG A 298 -6.33 8.83 6.98
C ARG A 298 -6.45 8.32 8.42
N TRP A 299 -6.84 7.06 8.60
CA TRP A 299 -6.96 6.39 9.90
C TRP A 299 -5.68 5.65 10.30
N GLU A 300 -4.80 5.37 9.34
CA GLU A 300 -3.51 4.68 9.55
C GLU A 300 -2.39 5.68 9.83
N CYS A 301 -2.46 6.87 9.23
CA CYS A 301 -1.32 7.75 9.03
C CYS A 301 -0.64 8.19 10.33
N VAL A 302 -1.40 8.49 11.38
CA VAL A 302 -0.83 8.86 12.69
C VAL A 302 -0.12 7.66 13.32
N GLY A 303 -0.74 6.47 13.26
CA GLY A 303 -0.12 5.22 13.70
C GLY A 303 1.14 4.84 12.90
N MET A 304 1.22 5.19 11.61
CA MET A 304 2.44 5.03 10.81
C MET A 304 3.59 5.87 11.36
N LYS A 305 3.31 7.09 11.80
CA LYS A 305 4.31 7.98 12.40
C LYS A 305 4.76 7.50 13.79
N GLY A 306 3.85 6.90 14.56
CA GLY A 306 4.18 6.25 15.85
C GLY A 306 4.77 4.84 15.70
N SER A 307 4.93 4.32 14.47
CA SER A 307 5.40 2.95 14.20
C SER A 307 4.59 1.83 14.86
N ILE A 308 3.33 2.07 15.27
CA ILE A 308 2.53 1.06 15.98
C ILE A 308 2.17 -0.13 15.08
N TRP A 309 1.98 0.11 13.79
CA TRP A 309 1.56 -0.92 12.84
C TRP A 309 2.64 -1.98 12.58
N TYR A 310 3.92 -1.61 12.76
CA TYR A 310 5.04 -2.55 12.72
C TYR A 310 4.93 -3.55 13.87
N ASP A 311 4.74 -3.05 15.10
CA ASP A 311 4.65 -3.85 16.31
C ASP A 311 3.36 -4.69 16.39
N LEU A 312 2.28 -4.23 15.75
CA LEU A 312 0.97 -4.87 15.78
C LEU A 312 0.79 -6.01 14.78
N GLY A 313 1.71 -6.18 13.82
CA GLY A 313 1.72 -7.29 12.87
C GLY A 313 0.35 -7.52 12.19
N ILE A 314 -0.23 -8.70 12.40
CA ILE A 314 -1.51 -9.14 11.78
C ILE A 314 -2.72 -8.27 12.17
N ALA A 315 -2.64 -7.51 13.26
CA ALA A 315 -3.71 -6.57 13.62
C ALA A 315 -3.81 -5.39 12.64
N PHE A 316 -2.73 -5.08 11.90
CA PHE A 316 -2.77 -4.06 10.85
C PHE A 316 -3.69 -4.44 9.67
N PRO A 317 -3.54 -5.60 8.98
CA PRO A 317 -4.53 -6.00 7.99
C PRO A 317 -5.93 -6.24 8.57
N ALA A 318 -6.06 -6.67 9.83
CA ALA A 318 -7.36 -6.83 10.49
C ALA A 318 -8.09 -5.49 10.65
N PHE A 319 -7.35 -4.46 11.05
CA PHE A 319 -7.83 -3.10 11.08
C PHE A 319 -8.30 -2.63 9.69
N LYS A 320 -7.51 -2.88 8.63
CA LYS A 320 -7.93 -2.55 7.26
C LYS A 320 -9.20 -3.29 6.83
N ALA A 321 -9.39 -4.53 7.27
CA ALA A 321 -10.62 -5.30 7.04
C ALA A 321 -11.84 -4.66 7.70
N VAL A 322 -11.70 -4.15 8.95
CA VAL A 322 -12.76 -3.38 9.61
C VAL A 322 -13.12 -2.14 8.80
N LEU A 323 -12.13 -1.38 8.32
CA LEU A 323 -12.40 -0.18 7.53
C LEU A 323 -13.19 -0.47 6.24
N LYS A 324 -13.00 -1.62 5.60
CA LYS A 324 -13.83 -2.03 4.45
C LYS A 324 -15.29 -2.28 4.85
N GLY A 325 -15.53 -2.84 6.04
CA GLY A 325 -16.88 -3.09 6.58
C GLY A 325 -17.64 -1.82 6.97
N VAL A 326 -16.93 -0.70 7.21
CA VAL A 326 -17.55 0.58 7.58
C VAL A 326 -18.58 1.02 6.55
N LYS A 327 -18.31 0.87 5.24
CA LYS A 327 -19.22 1.31 4.16
C LYS A 327 -20.59 0.61 4.21
N SER A 328 -20.63 -0.65 4.62
CA SER A 328 -21.87 -1.43 4.69
C SER A 328 -22.44 -1.56 6.11
N GLY A 329 -21.86 -0.86 7.09
CA GLY A 329 -22.27 -0.99 8.50
C GLY A 329 -22.00 -2.38 9.06
N PHE A 330 -20.95 -3.04 8.56
CA PHE A 330 -20.59 -4.42 8.88
C PHE A 330 -21.69 -5.43 8.58
N LYS A 331 -22.35 -5.28 7.43
CA LYS A 331 -23.40 -6.18 6.97
C LYS A 331 -22.95 -7.64 7.08
N THR A 332 -23.85 -8.48 7.56
CA THR A 332 -23.64 -9.93 7.70
C THR A 332 -24.73 -10.68 6.93
N ILE A 333 -24.40 -11.89 6.47
CA ILE A 333 -25.38 -12.81 5.86
C ILE A 333 -25.89 -13.73 6.97
N LYS A 334 -27.21 -13.73 7.18
CA LYS A 334 -27.91 -14.62 8.12
C LYS A 334 -28.00 -16.03 7.53
N GLY A 335 -27.99 -17.05 8.38
CA GLY A 335 -28.05 -18.46 7.97
C GLY A 335 -26.72 -19.18 8.12
N ASP A 336 -26.72 -20.49 7.90
CA ASP A 336 -25.55 -21.36 8.06
C ASP A 336 -24.80 -21.56 6.73
N HIS A 337 -23.93 -22.56 6.67
CA HIS A 337 -23.16 -22.92 5.48
C HIS A 337 -24.02 -23.13 4.21
N SER A 338 -25.31 -23.47 4.33
CA SER A 338 -26.20 -23.65 3.17
C SER A 338 -26.37 -22.38 2.34
N GLU A 339 -26.30 -21.19 2.96
CA GLU A 339 -26.37 -19.92 2.24
C GLU A 339 -25.12 -19.69 1.38
N ASP A 340 -23.94 -20.11 1.86
CA ASP A 340 -22.69 -20.01 1.11
C ASP A 340 -22.68 -20.93 -0.12
N LEU A 341 -23.43 -22.04 -0.07
CA LEU A 341 -23.58 -22.96 -1.21
C LEU A 341 -24.48 -22.39 -2.31
N LYS A 342 -25.40 -21.49 -1.95
CA LYS A 342 -26.29 -20.81 -2.91
C LYS A 342 -25.55 -19.70 -3.65
N LYS A 343 -24.80 -18.88 -2.91
CA LYS A 343 -23.98 -17.81 -3.47
C LYS A 343 -22.84 -17.47 -2.53
N PHE A 344 -21.63 -17.33 -3.07
CA PHE A 344 -20.47 -16.85 -2.31
C PHE A 344 -19.69 -15.79 -3.09
N GLY A 345 -19.41 -14.68 -2.42
CA GLY A 345 -18.69 -13.54 -2.96
C GLY A 345 -19.57 -12.50 -3.64
N ASP A 346 -19.09 -11.26 -3.67
CA ASP A 346 -19.78 -10.12 -4.30
C ASP A 346 -18.77 -9.06 -4.77
N LYS A 347 -18.97 -8.57 -6.00
CA LYS A 347 -18.05 -7.65 -6.68
C LYS A 347 -18.17 -6.20 -6.17
N GLN A 348 -19.27 -5.85 -5.53
CA GLN A 348 -19.55 -4.52 -5.00
C GLN A 348 -19.23 -4.41 -3.51
N ASP A 349 -19.60 -5.41 -2.72
CA ASP A 349 -19.30 -5.49 -1.28
C ASP A 349 -19.04 -6.94 -0.81
N ASN A 350 -17.76 -7.32 -0.78
CA ASN A 350 -17.35 -8.65 -0.37
C ASN A 350 -17.18 -8.81 1.17
N TYR A 351 -17.41 -7.76 1.97
CA TYR A 351 -17.26 -7.80 3.42
C TYR A 351 -18.11 -8.90 4.10
N PRO A 352 -19.39 -9.12 3.73
CA PRO A 352 -20.21 -10.13 4.40
C PRO A 352 -19.70 -11.56 4.22
N TYR A 353 -19.08 -11.86 3.07
CA TYR A 353 -18.50 -13.17 2.78
C TYR A 353 -17.15 -13.36 3.48
N PHE A 354 -16.31 -12.33 3.48
CA PHE A 354 -15.11 -12.29 4.33
C PHE A 354 -15.45 -12.54 5.81
N ASN A 355 -16.48 -11.87 6.33
CA ASN A 355 -16.90 -12.00 7.72
C ASN A 355 -17.48 -13.40 8.05
N ARG A 356 -17.74 -14.24 7.04
CA ARG A 356 -18.16 -15.64 7.19
C ARG A 356 -17.03 -16.64 7.06
N LEU A 357 -15.81 -16.22 6.74
CA LEU A 357 -14.64 -17.11 6.77
C LEU A 357 -14.39 -17.63 8.19
N ILE A 358 -13.87 -18.84 8.28
CA ILE A 358 -13.62 -19.50 9.57
C ILE A 358 -12.47 -18.77 10.27
N SER A 359 -12.64 -18.41 11.54
CA SER A 359 -11.58 -17.78 12.33
C SER A 359 -10.76 -18.76 13.16
N HIS A 360 -11.27 -19.98 13.38
CA HIS A 360 -10.72 -20.96 14.34
C HIS A 360 -10.47 -20.41 15.76
N ILE A 361 -10.99 -19.23 16.10
CA ILE A 361 -10.64 -18.51 17.33
C ILE A 361 -10.94 -19.31 18.61
N TYR A 362 -12.03 -20.09 18.59
CA TYR A 362 -12.44 -20.95 19.71
C TYR A 362 -11.68 -22.28 19.79
N LYS A 363 -10.85 -22.60 18.80
CA LYS A 363 -9.94 -23.76 18.80
C LYS A 363 -8.51 -23.35 19.16
N THR A 364 -8.20 -22.06 19.14
CA THR A 364 -6.87 -21.53 19.45
C THR A 364 -6.63 -21.60 20.95
N LYS A 365 -5.49 -22.18 21.36
CA LYS A 365 -5.10 -22.29 22.78
C LYS A 365 -4.76 -20.96 23.43
N ASN A 366 -4.51 -19.91 22.66
CA ASN A 366 -4.17 -18.57 23.15
C ASN A 366 -4.69 -17.47 22.21
N ALA A 367 -5.93 -17.03 22.39
CA ALA A 367 -6.48 -15.87 21.66
C ALA A 367 -6.33 -14.53 22.45
N ALA A 368 -5.68 -14.54 23.62
CA ALA A 368 -5.46 -13.33 24.43
C ALA A 368 -4.62 -12.29 23.66
N PRO A 369 -3.57 -12.65 22.91
CA PRO A 369 -2.86 -11.71 22.06
C PRO A 369 -3.76 -11.00 21.05
N TYR A 370 -4.78 -11.67 20.52
CA TYR A 370 -5.71 -11.05 19.56
C TYR A 370 -6.56 -9.97 20.23
N VAL A 371 -7.04 -10.23 21.45
CA VAL A 371 -7.82 -9.28 22.25
C VAL A 371 -6.96 -8.08 22.63
N VAL A 372 -5.73 -8.30 23.11
CA VAL A 372 -4.79 -7.23 23.47
C VAL A 372 -4.45 -6.35 22.27
N MET A 373 -4.09 -6.95 21.13
CA MET A 373 -3.82 -6.19 19.89
C MET A 373 -5.05 -5.40 19.43
N ALA A 374 -6.24 -6.00 19.49
CA ALA A 374 -7.48 -5.29 19.15
C ALA A 374 -7.74 -4.11 20.09
N ALA A 375 -7.47 -4.26 21.39
CA ALA A 375 -7.63 -3.20 22.37
C ALA A 375 -6.66 -2.05 22.12
N VAL A 376 -5.41 -2.35 21.77
CA VAL A 376 -4.43 -1.33 21.34
C VAL A 376 -4.95 -0.56 20.12
N VAL A 377 -5.44 -1.24 19.08
CA VAL A 377 -5.97 -0.59 17.86
C VAL A 377 -7.18 0.29 18.19
N VAL A 378 -8.12 -0.20 18.99
CA VAL A 378 -9.32 0.56 19.37
C VAL A 378 -8.97 1.78 20.22
N THR A 379 -8.06 1.63 21.19
CA THR A 379 -7.58 2.76 22.00
C THR A 379 -6.84 3.78 21.14
N TYR A 380 -6.01 3.33 20.19
CA TYR A 380 -5.40 4.20 19.18
C TYR A 380 -6.46 4.98 18.39
N LEU A 381 -7.48 4.31 17.85
CA LEU A 381 -8.54 4.96 17.08
C LEU A 381 -9.32 5.97 17.93
N LYS A 382 -9.55 5.67 19.21
CA LYS A 382 -10.27 6.53 20.15
C LYS A 382 -9.47 7.77 20.56
N LYS A 383 -8.16 7.63 20.81
CA LYS A 383 -7.32 8.71 21.38
C LYS A 383 -6.54 9.52 20.34
N HIS A 384 -6.14 8.90 19.23
CA HIS A 384 -5.22 9.50 18.24
C HIS A 384 -5.87 9.75 16.88
N THR A 385 -7.17 9.49 16.74
CA THR A 385 -7.93 9.79 15.52
C THR A 385 -9.33 10.31 15.86
N ASN A 386 -10.05 10.84 14.87
CA ASN A 386 -11.47 11.16 14.99
C ASN A 386 -12.40 10.07 14.43
N PHE A 387 -11.93 8.81 14.34
CA PHE A 387 -12.67 7.70 13.71
C PHE A 387 -14.04 7.47 14.33
N PHE A 388 -14.11 7.24 15.63
CA PHE A 388 -15.39 6.94 16.28
C PHE A 388 -16.37 8.12 16.29
N PRO A 389 -15.96 9.37 16.64
CA PRO A 389 -16.84 10.53 16.50
C PRO A 389 -17.34 10.75 15.07
N TRP A 390 -16.50 10.48 14.06
CA TRP A 390 -16.88 10.56 12.66
C TRP A 390 -17.87 9.44 12.28
N PHE A 391 -17.63 8.21 12.72
CA PHE A 391 -18.42 7.06 12.32
C PHE A 391 -19.82 7.08 12.92
N LEU A 392 -19.97 7.52 14.19
CA LEU A 392 -21.29 7.72 14.83
C LEU A 392 -22.21 8.67 14.06
N LYS A 393 -21.65 9.59 13.26
CA LYS A 393 -22.41 10.53 12.42
C LYS A 393 -22.83 9.94 11.07
N GLN A 394 -22.31 8.77 10.70
CA GLN A 394 -22.63 8.14 9.42
C GLN A 394 -23.94 7.37 9.50
N LYS A 395 -24.75 7.45 8.44
CA LYS A 395 -26.06 6.79 8.36
C LYS A 395 -26.01 5.27 8.52
N ASN A 396 -24.88 4.67 8.17
CA ASN A 396 -24.63 3.23 8.20
C ASN A 396 -23.93 2.77 9.49
N CYS A 397 -23.79 3.63 10.51
CA CYS A 397 -23.22 3.23 11.78
C CYS A 397 -24.13 2.19 12.47
N PRO A 398 -23.60 1.02 12.88
CA PRO A 398 -24.41 -0.05 13.48
C PRO A 398 -24.82 0.22 14.94
N LYS A 399 -24.24 1.24 15.58
CA LYS A 399 -24.40 1.55 17.00
C LYS A 399 -24.72 3.03 17.20
N SER A 400 -25.49 3.33 18.25
CA SER A 400 -25.95 4.69 18.56
C SER A 400 -25.07 5.46 19.54
N ASN A 401 -24.20 4.77 20.30
CA ASN A 401 -23.32 5.40 21.28
C ASN A 401 -21.87 4.93 21.14
N MET A 402 -20.97 5.72 21.74
CA MET A 402 -19.53 5.54 21.66
C MET A 402 -19.06 4.21 22.28
N VAL A 403 -19.57 3.86 23.46
CA VAL A 403 -19.12 2.68 24.22
C VAL A 403 -19.41 1.41 23.44
N ASP A 404 -20.64 1.26 22.95
CA ASP A 404 -21.04 0.10 22.18
C ASP A 404 -20.29 0.00 20.85
N LEU A 405 -20.04 1.14 20.19
CA LEU A 405 -19.30 1.17 18.92
C LEU A 405 -17.85 0.74 19.10
N VAL A 406 -17.20 1.23 20.16
CA VAL A 406 -15.82 0.88 20.55
C VAL A 406 -15.71 -0.61 20.84
N ASN A 407 -16.58 -1.15 21.71
CA ASN A 407 -16.60 -2.58 22.05
C ASN A 407 -16.91 -3.46 20.84
N TYR A 408 -17.88 -3.08 20.02
CA TYR A 408 -18.22 -3.81 18.81
C TYR A 408 -17.07 -3.83 17.80
N THR A 409 -16.39 -2.70 17.61
CA THR A 409 -15.24 -2.58 16.72
C THR A 409 -14.07 -3.44 17.20
N GLY A 410 -13.81 -3.48 18.51
CA GLY A 410 -12.76 -4.32 19.07
C GLY A 410 -13.05 -5.82 18.95
N GLY A 411 -14.31 -6.24 19.14
CA GLY A 411 -14.73 -7.61 18.84
C GLY A 411 -14.53 -7.98 17.37
N LEU A 412 -14.83 -7.06 16.45
CA LEU A 412 -14.58 -7.25 15.01
C LEU A 412 -13.09 -7.37 14.70
N ILE A 413 -12.24 -6.49 15.23
CA ILE A 413 -10.78 -6.57 15.02
C ILE A 413 -10.24 -7.90 15.55
N THR A 414 -10.65 -8.31 16.75
CA THR A 414 -10.25 -9.58 17.35
C THR A 414 -10.64 -10.77 16.47
N LYS A 415 -11.88 -10.78 15.98
CA LYS A 415 -12.36 -11.80 15.03
C LYS A 415 -11.56 -11.79 13.73
N HIS A 416 -11.33 -10.62 13.15
CA HIS A 416 -10.64 -10.47 11.87
C HIS A 416 -9.15 -10.83 11.96
N ILE A 417 -8.49 -10.58 13.10
CA ILE A 417 -7.13 -11.10 13.36
C ILE A 417 -7.13 -12.62 13.19
N ALA A 418 -8.02 -13.32 13.89
CA ALA A 418 -8.11 -14.79 13.83
C ALA A 418 -8.51 -15.32 12.43
N GLN A 419 -9.33 -14.58 11.68
CA GLN A 419 -9.62 -14.92 10.27
C GLN A 419 -8.39 -14.74 9.39
N LEU A 420 -7.63 -13.66 9.55
CA LEU A 420 -6.44 -13.40 8.74
C LEU A 420 -5.33 -14.42 9.03
N THR A 421 -5.15 -14.87 10.27
CA THR A 421 -4.15 -15.88 10.62
C THR A 421 -4.34 -17.25 9.97
N THR A 422 -5.49 -17.50 9.33
CA THR A 422 -5.81 -18.81 8.73
C THR A 422 -6.30 -18.74 7.28
N ASN A 423 -6.68 -17.55 6.80
CA ASN A 423 -7.28 -17.37 5.48
C ASN A 423 -6.50 -16.39 4.59
N SER A 424 -5.52 -15.66 5.13
CA SER A 424 -4.75 -14.70 4.32
C SER A 424 -3.68 -15.39 3.48
N SER A 425 -3.24 -14.71 2.42
CA SER A 425 -2.16 -15.18 1.55
C SER A 425 -1.06 -14.11 1.49
N ILE A 426 0.18 -14.54 1.31
CA ILE A 426 1.28 -13.61 1.03
C ILE A 426 1.20 -13.19 -0.44
N ILE A 427 1.34 -11.89 -0.68
CA ILE A 427 1.58 -11.33 -2.00
C ILE A 427 3.08 -11.15 -2.15
N GLU A 428 3.64 -11.87 -3.12
CA GLU A 428 5.07 -11.91 -3.38
C GLU A 428 5.41 -11.16 -4.68
N HIS A 429 6.64 -10.68 -4.78
CA HIS A 429 7.16 -10.03 -5.97
C HIS A 429 8.51 -10.63 -6.36
N TRP A 430 8.63 -11.00 -7.62
CA TRP A 430 9.87 -11.47 -8.22
C TRP A 430 10.77 -10.28 -8.58
N THR A 431 12.00 -10.30 -8.10
CA THR A 431 13.03 -9.30 -8.37
C THR A 431 14.36 -9.99 -8.71
N TYR A 432 15.31 -9.21 -9.22
CA TYR A 432 16.63 -9.69 -9.62
C TYR A 432 17.67 -9.43 -8.53
N SER A 433 18.54 -10.40 -8.26
CA SER A 433 19.74 -10.22 -7.43
C SER A 433 20.84 -9.45 -8.15
N SER A 434 20.87 -9.56 -9.48
CA SER A 434 21.82 -8.90 -10.38
C SER A 434 21.14 -8.49 -11.68
N THR A 435 21.62 -7.41 -12.30
CA THR A 435 21.16 -6.94 -13.60
C THR A 435 21.52 -7.87 -14.76
N ASP A 436 22.43 -8.82 -14.54
CA ASP A 436 22.94 -9.73 -15.57
C ASP A 436 22.06 -10.99 -15.75
N LEU A 437 21.03 -11.15 -14.92
CA LEU A 437 20.15 -12.31 -14.95
C LEU A 437 19.00 -12.13 -15.94
N LEU A 438 18.76 -13.17 -16.75
CA LEU A 438 17.65 -13.22 -17.72
C LEU A 438 16.27 -13.37 -17.06
N PHE A 439 16.22 -13.96 -15.86
CA PHE A 439 15.00 -14.20 -15.11
C PHE A 439 15.18 -13.74 -13.66
N PRO A 440 14.11 -13.23 -13.01
CA PRO A 440 14.18 -12.86 -11.61
C PRO A 440 14.38 -14.11 -10.75
N ASP A 441 15.26 -14.01 -9.76
CA ASP A 441 15.72 -15.11 -8.91
C ASP A 441 15.42 -14.89 -7.43
N ILE A 442 15.03 -13.67 -7.04
CA ILE A 442 14.66 -13.34 -5.67
C ILE A 442 13.15 -13.16 -5.58
N LEU A 443 12.55 -13.84 -4.62
CA LEU A 443 11.16 -13.66 -4.22
C LEU A 443 11.08 -12.85 -2.93
N VAL A 444 10.33 -11.75 -2.94
CA VAL A 444 10.14 -10.90 -1.76
C VAL A 444 8.67 -10.79 -1.36
N ASN A 445 8.41 -10.87 -0.06
CA ASN A 445 7.07 -10.68 0.50
C ASN A 445 6.75 -9.18 0.54
N VAL A 446 5.79 -8.73 -0.26
CA VAL A 446 5.45 -7.29 -0.37
C VAL A 446 4.20 -6.91 0.40
N ALA A 447 3.24 -7.83 0.55
CA ALA A 447 2.00 -7.59 1.29
C ALA A 447 1.39 -8.89 1.81
N CYS A 448 0.51 -8.78 2.80
CA CYS A 448 -0.45 -9.80 3.19
C CYS A 448 -1.81 -9.42 2.60
N GLY A 449 -2.44 -10.34 1.85
CA GLY A 449 -3.72 -10.14 1.17
C GLY A 449 -4.80 -11.08 1.69
N MET A 450 -6.06 -10.67 1.57
CA MET A 450 -7.24 -11.50 1.85
C MET A 450 -8.08 -11.62 0.59
N PHE A 451 -8.41 -12.85 0.21
CA PHE A 451 -9.12 -13.20 -1.01
C PHE A 451 -10.24 -14.18 -0.66
N PRO A 452 -11.42 -13.70 -0.23
CA PRO A 452 -12.42 -14.55 0.40
C PRO A 452 -12.80 -15.80 -0.39
N SER A 453 -12.84 -15.71 -1.72
CA SER A 453 -13.24 -16.83 -2.58
C SER A 453 -12.09 -17.83 -2.72
N VAL A 454 -10.87 -17.35 -2.93
CA VAL A 454 -9.66 -18.18 -2.93
C VAL A 454 -9.44 -18.87 -1.58
N SER A 455 -9.76 -18.20 -0.45
CA SER A 455 -9.60 -18.77 0.90
C SER A 455 -10.47 -20.00 1.16
N ILE A 456 -11.52 -20.26 0.36
CA ILE A 456 -12.33 -21.50 0.45
C ILE A 456 -11.57 -22.73 -0.10
N MET A 457 -10.45 -22.52 -0.80
CA MET A 457 -9.58 -23.61 -1.24
C MET A 457 -8.81 -24.21 -0.06
N ASN A 458 -9.36 -25.25 0.54
CA ASN A 458 -8.73 -25.94 1.68
C ASN A 458 -7.70 -26.99 1.28
N HIS A 459 -7.58 -27.32 -0.02
CA HIS A 459 -6.66 -28.35 -0.51
C HIS A 459 -6.31 -28.09 -1.99
N SER A 460 -5.03 -28.19 -2.34
CA SER A 460 -4.54 -28.23 -3.71
C SER A 460 -3.35 -29.18 -3.79
N CYS A 461 -3.29 -30.03 -4.81
CA CYS A 461 -2.15 -30.95 -4.99
C CYS A 461 -0.86 -30.21 -5.38
N ARG A 462 -0.96 -29.00 -5.97
CA ARG A 462 0.17 -28.14 -6.34
C ARG A 462 -0.30 -26.67 -6.43
N PRO A 463 -0.48 -25.98 -5.30
CA PRO A 463 -1.01 -24.62 -5.29
C PRO A 463 -0.01 -23.59 -5.82
N ASN A 464 -0.52 -22.57 -6.51
CA ASN A 464 0.16 -21.28 -6.75
C ASN A 464 -0.28 -20.19 -5.76
N VAL A 465 -1.23 -20.50 -4.88
CA VAL A 465 -1.66 -19.68 -3.75
C VAL A 465 -1.69 -20.56 -2.51
N THR A 466 -0.96 -20.17 -1.48
CA THR A 466 -0.93 -20.87 -0.19
C THR A 466 -1.51 -19.94 0.87
N ASN A 467 -2.51 -20.43 1.62
CA ASN A 467 -3.01 -19.73 2.80
C ASN A 467 -1.96 -19.83 3.93
N LEU A 468 -1.83 -18.75 4.71
CA LEU A 468 -0.94 -18.65 5.86
C LEU A 468 -1.34 -19.57 7.01
#